data_AF-D1NZ61-F1
#
_entry.id   AF-D1NZ61-F1
#
_cell.length_a   1.000
_cell.length_b   1.000
_cell.length_c   1.000
_cell.angle_alpha   90.00
_cell.angle_beta   90.00
_cell.angle_gamma   90.00
#
_symmetry.space_group_name_H-M   'P 1'
#
loop_
_entity.id
_entity.type
_entity.pdbx_description
1 polymer ?
#
loop_
_entity_poly.entity_id
_entity_poly.type
_entity_poly.pdbx_seq_one_letter_code
_entity_poly.pdbx_strand_id
1 'polypeptide(L)' 'MTIERIDPDTRWSEAVIHNGVVYYTSVPEKLDGDIVIQTTDTLAAIDVMLERVGSDKSKILDATYFSRR' A
#
# COMPACT_ATOMS: atom_id res chain seq x y z
N MET A 1 -21.34 -1.01 -10.32
CA MET A 1 -19.98 -0.63 -9.89
C MET A 1 -19.24 -1.90 -9.55
N THR A 2 -18.12 -2.16 -10.23
CA THR A 2 -17.34 -3.40 -10.09
C THR A 2 -16.23 -3.21 -9.06
N ILE A 3 -15.94 -4.24 -8.27
CA ILE A 3 -14.76 -4.28 -7.40
C ILE A 3 -13.67 -4.99 -8.17
N GLU A 4 -12.52 -4.35 -8.32
CA GLU A 4 -11.31 -4.95 -8.89
C GLU A 4 -10.35 -5.29 -7.75
N ARG A 5 -9.76 -6.49 -7.81
CA ARG A 5 -8.83 -6.99 -6.80
C ARG A 5 -7.49 -7.25 -7.49
N ILE A 6 -6.44 -6.63 -6.97
CA ILE A 6 -5.07 -6.86 -7.42
C ILE A 6 -4.49 -7.99 -6.58
N ASP A 7 -3.93 -8.99 -7.26
CA ASP A 7 -3.31 -10.19 -6.68
C ASP A 7 -4.11 -10.77 -5.50
N PRO A 8 -5.33 -11.27 -5.74
CA PRO A 8 -6.15 -11.86 -4.69
C PRO A 8 -5.58 -13.20 -4.21
N ASP A 9 -5.39 -13.33 -2.90
CA ASP A 9 -5.09 -14.58 -2.21
C ASP A 9 -6.24 -14.95 -1.25
N THR A 10 -6.22 -16.17 -0.74
CA THR A 10 -7.10 -16.74 0.28
C THR A 10 -7.22 -15.90 1.55
N ARG A 11 -6.16 -15.19 1.95
CA ARG A 11 -6.14 -14.35 3.16
C ARG A 11 -6.51 -12.90 2.89
N TRP A 12 -5.98 -12.29 1.82
CA TRP A 12 -6.29 -10.92 1.41
C TRP A 12 -5.98 -10.70 -0.07
N SER A 13 -6.42 -9.56 -0.61
CA SER A 13 -5.92 -9.04 -1.90
C SER A 13 -4.85 -8.00 -1.62
N GLU A 14 -3.81 -7.94 -2.45
CA GLU A 14 -2.73 -6.96 -2.29
C GLU A 14 -3.28 -5.54 -2.31
N ALA A 15 -4.12 -5.21 -3.30
CA ALA A 15 -4.89 -3.97 -3.33
C ALA A 15 -6.31 -4.19 -3.85
N VAL A 16 -7.21 -3.27 -3.54
CA VAL A 16 -8.60 -3.28 -4.03
C VAL A 16 -8.93 -1.92 -4.64
N ILE A 17 -9.51 -1.94 -5.83
CA ILE A 17 -9.97 -0.73 -6.52
C ILE A 17 -11.49 -0.74 -6.55
N HIS A 18 -12.09 0.34 -6.06
CA HIS A 18 -13.52 0.55 -6.15
C HIS A 18 -13.84 2.00 -6.44
N ASN A 19 -14.64 2.25 -7.47
CA ASN A 19 -15.08 3.59 -7.86
C ASN A 19 -13.93 4.60 -8.03
N GLY A 20 -12.82 4.17 -8.62
CA GLY A 20 -11.63 5.00 -8.84
C GLY A 20 -10.77 5.25 -7.59
N VAL A 21 -11.10 4.63 -6.46
CA VAL A 21 -10.33 4.70 -5.21
C VAL A 21 -9.58 3.39 -5.02
N VAL A 22 -8.27 3.48 -4.76
CA VAL A 22 -7.42 2.34 -4.40
C VAL A 22 -7.32 2.23 -2.88
N TYR A 23 -7.52 1.03 -2.37
CA TYR A 23 -7.30 0.65 -0.98
C TYR A 23 -6.11 -0.30 -0.93
N TYR A 24 -5.08 0.11 -0.20
CA TYR A 24 -3.81 -0.61 -0.10
C TYR A 24 -3.29 -0.59 1.34
N THR A 25 -2.58 -1.65 1.74
CA THR A 25 -1.90 -1.72 3.03
C THR A 25 -0.52 -2.32 2.80
N SER A 26 0.51 -1.62 3.26
CA SER A 26 1.89 -2.07 3.17
C SER A 26 2.48 -2.31 4.55
N VAL A 27 3.37 -3.28 4.64
CA VAL A 27 4.19 -3.56 5.81
C VAL A 27 5.66 -3.60 5.36
N PRO A 28 6.61 -3.16 6.22
CA PRO A 28 8.02 -3.21 5.87
C PRO A 28 8.48 -4.66 5.65
N GLU A 29 9.20 -4.92 4.57
CA GLU A 29 9.86 -6.20 4.33
C GLU A 29 11.13 -6.32 5.17
N LYS A 30 11.85 -5.20 5.35
CA LYS A 30 13.06 -5.15 6.16
C LYS A 30 12.74 -4.94 7.65
N LEU A 31 12.57 -6.04 8.39
CA LEU A 31 12.25 -6.01 9.82
C LEU A 31 13.43 -5.65 10.74
N ASP A 32 14.67 -5.81 10.26
CA ASP A 32 15.89 -5.60 11.06
C ASP A 32 16.38 -4.14 11.09
N GLY A 33 15.65 -3.22 10.44
CA GLY A 33 15.98 -1.79 10.39
C GLY A 33 15.35 -0.98 11.52
N ASP A 34 15.86 0.24 11.72
CA ASP A 34 15.19 1.24 12.56
C ASP A 34 13.89 1.74 11.90
N ILE A 35 13.17 2.63 12.60
CA ILE A 35 11.90 3.18 12.12
C ILE A 35 12.05 3.93 10.78
N VAL A 36 13.20 4.54 10.51
CA VAL A 36 13.45 5.29 9.27
C VAL A 36 13.59 4.31 8.11
N ILE A 37 14.35 3.23 8.30
CA ILE A 37 14.53 2.17 7.30
C ILE A 37 13.19 1.51 7.00
N GLN A 38 12.45 1.09 8.04
CA GLN A 38 11.15 0.43 7.88
C GLN A 38 10.12 1.34 7.17
N THR A 39 10.07 2.61 7.56
CA THR A 39 9.13 3.57 6.94
C THR A 39 9.51 3.82 5.49
N THR A 40 10.80 3.96 5.17
CA THR A 40 11.27 4.18 3.79
C THR A 40 10.95 2.97 2.90
N ASP A 41 11.15 1.76 3.41
CA ASP A 41 10.84 0.50 2.71
C ASP A 41 9.34 0.38 2.42
N THR A 42 8.50 0.68 3.43
CA THR A 42 7.04 0.68 3.30
C THR A 42 6.56 1.72 2.27
N LEU A 43 7.12 2.93 2.30
CA LEU A 43 6.77 3.99 1.34
C LEU A 43 7.20 3.64 -0.09
N ALA A 44 8.33 2.97 -0.27
CA ALA A 44 8.76 2.50 -1.57
C ALA A 44 7.80 1.44 -2.14
N ALA A 45 7.31 0.51 -1.31
CA ALA A 45 6.30 -0.46 -1.72
C ALA A 45 4.97 0.23 -2.11
N ILE A 46 4.55 1.26 -1.38
CA ILE A 46 3.37 2.08 -1.73
C ILE A 46 3.55 2.76 -3.08
N ASP A 47 4.72 3.39 -3.34
CA ASP A 47 5.00 4.04 -4.63
C ASP A 47 4.90 3.03 -5.80
N VAL A 48 5.48 1.84 -5.65
CA VAL A 48 5.37 0.76 -6.66
C VAL A 48 3.91 0.35 -6.89
N MET A 49 3.13 0.18 -5.81
CA MET A 49 1.72 -0.23 -5.95
C MET A 49 0.86 0.84 -6.61
N LEU A 50 1.09 2.12 -6.29
CA LEU A 50 0.38 3.24 -6.91
C LEU A 50 0.69 3.33 -8.40
N GLU A 51 1.96 3.19 -8.80
CA GLU A 51 2.36 3.18 -10.22
C GLU A 51 1.70 2.04 -10.98
N ARG A 52 1.60 0.84 -10.38
CA ARG A 52 0.94 -0.33 -11.00
C ARG A 52 -0.53 -0.07 -11.35
N VAL A 53 -1.22 0.76 -10.58
CA VAL A 53 -2.63 1.11 -10.80
C VAL A 53 -2.81 2.44 -11.55
N GLY A 54 -1.74 3.02 -12.09
CA GLY A 54 -1.77 4.30 -12.81
C GLY A 54 -2.03 5.51 -11.90
N SER A 55 -1.77 5.36 -10.60
CA SER A 55 -1.82 6.43 -9.60
C SER A 55 -0.41 6.84 -9.19
N ASP A 56 -0.32 7.78 -8.25
CA ASP A 56 0.93 8.29 -7.71
C ASP A 56 0.68 8.90 -6.32
N LYS A 57 1.75 9.14 -5.57
CA LYS A 57 1.66 9.66 -4.19
C LYS A 57 1.00 11.04 -4.06
N SER A 58 0.92 11.83 -5.12
CA SER A 58 0.20 13.12 -5.08
C SER A 58 -1.32 12.96 -5.00
N LYS A 59 -1.83 11.75 -5.27
CA LYS A 59 -3.26 11.40 -5.23
C LYS A 59 -3.68 10.64 -3.98
N ILE A 60 -2.82 10.56 -2.96
CA ILE A 60 -3.17 9.94 -1.68
C ILE A 60 -4.25 10.79 -0.99
N LEU A 61 -5.38 10.15 -0.66
CA LEU A 61 -6.51 10.79 0.01
C LEU A 61 -6.37 10.74 1.54
N ASP A 62 -5.90 9.60 2.04
CA ASP A 62 -5.69 9.33 3.46
C ASP A 62 -4.52 8.36 3.63
N ALA A 63 -3.78 8.50 4.73
CA ALA A 63 -2.71 7.59 5.12
C ALA A 63 -2.76 7.34 6.62
N THR A 64 -3.08 6.11 7.00
CA THR A 64 -3.05 5.67 8.40
C THR A 64 -1.72 4.98 8.70
N TYR A 65 -0.95 5.54 9.63
CA TYR A 65 0.34 5.00 10.05
C TYR A 65 0.21 4.26 11.39
N PHE A 66 0.64 3.00 11.41
CA PHE A 66 0.67 2.17 12.62
C PHE A 66 2.11 1.90 13.04
N SER A 67 2.57 2.54 14.12
CA SER A 67 3.84 2.21 14.76
C SER A 67 3.65 1.26 15.94
N ARG A 68 4.67 0.43 16.19
CA ARG A 68 4.69 -0.47 17.36
C ARG A 68 5.20 0.20 18.64
N ARG A 69 5.66 1.45 18.56
CA ARG A 69 6.16 2.26 19.68
C ARG A 69 5.69 3.70 19.55
#